data_AF-F1W3I0-F1
#
_entry.id   AF-F1W3I0-F1
#
_cell.length_a   1.000
_cell.length_b   1.000
_cell.length_c   1.000
_cell.angle_alpha   90.00
_cell.angle_beta   90.00
_cell.angle_gamma   90.00
#
_symmetry.space_group_name_H-M   'P 1'
#
loop_
_entity.id
_entity.type
_entity.pdbx_description
1 polymer ?
#
loop_
_entity_poly.entity_id
_entity_poly.type
_entity_poly.pdbx_seq_one_letter_code
_entity_poly.pdbx_strand_id
1 'polypeptide(L)'
;MAILSPALFDSAYAGMIAGAIPLHSGDIDKSVFMVAQDVLGTARMHLLVAVDRDSSMVFYFAAPSSAFTSLPAFSTPLAAALPGHPQHRGDGIYFLPDVSLSVAVEKTRDHIRLIANTPEVMADWLAGQNERAVYPVEDNEAWAMEAIPAAYRRIADGISLSTSRYSVVVAAIALLVYVGAAIGISVLNASADKSSQAHMKAINNAVTRIDFVSPLSQQLARMQKVSALVVRAGGWIDEYKVRNGDEKFVLMMPAWITRDYVEALGPRVIADQTGDDNLIRVAQGMALSGTLPAPRGLKNQAVAAPR
;
A
#
# COMPACT_ATOMS: atom_id res chain seq x y z
N MET A 1 -31.93 3.14 -37.75
CA MET A 1 -31.32 2.66 -39.00
C MET A 1 -30.35 3.74 -39.44
N ALA A 2 -29.07 3.57 -39.13
CA ALA A 2 -28.05 4.54 -39.48
C ALA A 2 -27.38 4.04 -40.76
N ILE A 3 -27.67 4.69 -41.88
CA ILE A 3 -26.93 4.44 -43.12
C ILE A 3 -25.49 4.84 -42.82
N LEU A 4 -24.59 3.85 -42.81
CA LEU A 4 -23.17 4.11 -42.61
C LEU A 4 -22.71 5.05 -43.73
N SER A 5 -21.91 6.06 -43.39
CA SER A 5 -21.27 6.84 -44.44
C SER A 5 -20.29 5.92 -45.19
N PRO A 6 -20.12 6.09 -46.52
CA PRO A 6 -19.24 5.22 -47.31
C PRO A 6 -17.82 5.10 -46.73
N ALA A 7 -17.28 6.21 -46.23
CA ALA A 7 -15.96 6.22 -45.58
C ALA A 7 -15.90 5.37 -44.30
N LEU A 8 -16.99 5.30 -43.53
CA LEU A 8 -17.07 4.45 -42.35
C LEU A 8 -17.23 2.99 -42.72
N PHE A 9 -18.05 2.69 -43.72
CA PHE A 9 -18.19 1.35 -44.28
C PHE A 9 -16.84 0.80 -44.73
N ASP A 10 -16.11 1.56 -45.55
CA ASP A 10 -14.79 1.17 -46.04
C ASP A 10 -13.81 0.89 -44.90
N SER A 11 -13.76 1.78 -43.91
CA SER A 11 -12.85 1.64 -42.76
C SER A 11 -13.18 0.42 -41.89
N ALA A 12 -14.46 0.10 -41.72
CA ALA A 12 -14.94 -1.01 -40.93
C ALA A 12 -14.61 -2.35 -41.60
N TYR A 13 -14.94 -2.50 -42.88
CA TYR A 13 -14.81 -3.75 -43.60
C TYR A 13 -13.41 -4.02 -44.15
N ALA A 14 -12.63 -2.99 -44.50
CA ALA A 14 -11.27 -3.18 -45.00
C ALA A 14 -10.29 -3.73 -43.94
N GLY A 15 -10.53 -3.42 -42.67
CA GLY A 15 -9.73 -3.91 -41.54
C GLY A 15 -10.33 -5.13 -40.82
N MET A 16 -11.48 -5.63 -41.28
CA MET A 16 -12.16 -6.75 -40.64
C MET A 16 -11.56 -8.08 -41.11
N ILE A 17 -11.42 -9.01 -40.17
CA ILE A 17 -11.03 -10.40 -40.43
C ILE A 17 -12.17 -11.34 -40.06
N ALA A 18 -12.22 -12.48 -40.74
CA ALA A 18 -13.07 -13.59 -40.39
C ALA A 18 -12.20 -14.83 -40.17
N GLY A 19 -12.57 -15.67 -39.21
CA GLY A 19 -11.87 -16.91 -38.97
C GLY A 19 -12.75 -17.96 -38.30
N ALA A 20 -12.26 -19.20 -38.33
CA ALA A 20 -12.88 -20.34 -37.67
C ALA A 20 -11.86 -21.01 -36.75
N ILE A 21 -12.28 -21.45 -35.57
CA ILE A 21 -11.48 -22.27 -34.67
C ILE A 21 -12.26 -23.52 -34.26
N PRO A 22 -11.59 -24.66 -34.04
CA PRO A 22 -12.25 -25.86 -33.55
C PRO A 22 -12.78 -25.65 -32.13
N LEU A 23 -13.98 -26.16 -31.87
CA LEU A 23 -14.61 -26.12 -30.55
C LEU A 23 -13.77 -26.95 -29.56
N HIS A 24 -13.46 -26.37 -28.41
CA HIS A 24 -12.68 -27.01 -27.35
C HIS A 24 -13.28 -26.76 -25.98
N SER A 25 -12.87 -27.54 -24.97
CA SER A 25 -13.38 -27.45 -23.60
C SER A 25 -12.90 -26.23 -22.79
N GLY A 26 -11.94 -25.46 -23.30
CA GLY A 26 -11.45 -24.20 -22.69
C GLY A 26 -12.35 -22.99 -22.97
N ASP A 27 -11.88 -21.82 -22.52
CA ASP A 27 -12.53 -20.52 -22.77
C ASP A 27 -12.40 -20.13 -24.26
N ILE A 28 -13.49 -20.35 -25.01
CA ILE A 28 -13.58 -20.10 -26.45
C ILE A 28 -13.33 -18.62 -26.76
N ASP A 29 -13.94 -17.73 -25.99
CA ASP A 29 -13.84 -16.29 -26.23
C ASP A 29 -12.39 -15.82 -26.10
N LYS A 30 -11.66 -16.38 -25.13
CA LYS A 30 -10.23 -16.11 -24.97
C LYS A 30 -9.39 -16.63 -26.14
N SER A 31 -9.68 -17.82 -26.65
CA SER A 31 -8.96 -18.39 -27.80
C SER A 31 -9.20 -17.58 -29.07
N VAL A 32 -10.47 -17.23 -29.36
CA VAL A 32 -10.82 -16.34 -30.47
C VAL A 32 -10.10 -15.01 -30.32
N PHE A 33 -10.14 -14.42 -29.13
CA PHE A 33 -9.48 -13.15 -28.87
C PHE A 33 -7.97 -13.21 -29.13
N MET A 34 -7.27 -14.24 -28.63
CA MET A 34 -5.83 -14.36 -28.80
C MET A 34 -5.44 -14.50 -30.28
N VAL A 35 -6.19 -15.31 -31.04
CA VAL A 35 -5.95 -15.47 -32.49
C VAL A 35 -6.23 -14.16 -33.22
N ALA A 36 -7.37 -13.51 -32.93
CA ALA A 36 -7.72 -12.24 -33.54
C ALA A 36 -6.73 -11.12 -33.19
N GLN A 37 -6.21 -11.10 -31.96
CA GLN A 37 -5.19 -10.15 -31.51
C GLN A 37 -3.88 -10.33 -32.27
N ASP A 38 -3.45 -11.57 -32.47
CA ASP A 38 -2.22 -11.89 -33.18
C ASP A 38 -2.29 -11.44 -34.64
N VAL A 39 -3.44 -11.66 -35.30
CA VAL A 39 -3.65 -11.26 -36.70
C VAL A 39 -3.84 -9.75 -36.85
N LEU A 40 -4.64 -9.11 -35.98
CA LEU A 40 -4.92 -7.67 -36.08
C LEU A 40 -3.82 -6.79 -35.47
N GLY A 41 -2.91 -7.35 -34.68
CA GLY A 41 -1.84 -6.62 -34.00
C GLY A 41 -2.32 -5.64 -32.91
N THR A 42 -3.57 -5.74 -32.46
CA THR A 42 -4.16 -4.84 -31.46
C THR A 42 -5.03 -5.59 -30.45
N ALA A 43 -4.96 -5.18 -29.19
CA ALA A 43 -5.85 -5.70 -28.14
C ALA A 43 -7.22 -5.01 -28.10
N ARG A 44 -7.37 -3.86 -28.79
CA ARG A 44 -8.62 -3.11 -28.87
C ARG A 44 -9.34 -3.48 -30.16
N MET A 45 -10.28 -4.41 -30.05
CA MET A 45 -11.08 -4.89 -31.17
C MET A 45 -12.54 -5.09 -30.76
N HIS A 46 -13.40 -5.17 -31.76
CA HIS A 46 -14.78 -5.63 -31.65
C HIS A 46 -14.84 -7.04 -32.20
N LEU A 47 -15.58 -7.92 -31.52
CA LEU A 47 -15.77 -9.32 -31.93
C LEU A 47 -17.25 -9.63 -32.11
N LEU A 48 -17.53 -10.49 -33.09
CA LEU A 48 -18.79 -11.20 -33.21
C LEU A 48 -18.46 -12.69 -33.30
N VAL A 49 -18.95 -13.48 -32.36
CA VAL A 49 -18.64 -14.91 -32.25
C VAL A 49 -19.93 -15.70 -32.36
N ALA A 50 -19.93 -16.75 -33.17
CA ALA A 50 -21.01 -17.69 -33.29
C ALA A 50 -20.49 -19.13 -33.21
N VAL A 51 -21.16 -19.94 -32.41
CA VAL A 51 -20.77 -21.34 -32.17
C VAL A 51 -21.67 -22.24 -33.00
N ASP A 52 -21.05 -23.04 -33.87
CA ASP A 52 -21.72 -24.13 -34.56
C ASP A 52 -21.53 -25.42 -33.79
N ARG A 53 -22.64 -25.93 -33.21
CA ARG A 53 -22.60 -27.19 -32.46
C ARG A 53 -22.54 -28.40 -33.39
N ASP A 54 -23.01 -28.27 -34.63
CA ASP A 54 -23.11 -29.40 -35.56
C ASP A 54 -21.76 -29.67 -36.22
N SER A 55 -21.04 -28.62 -36.62
CA SER A 55 -19.69 -28.74 -37.18
C SER A 55 -18.57 -28.75 -36.14
N SER A 56 -18.90 -28.55 -34.85
CA SER A 56 -17.91 -28.39 -33.76
C SER A 56 -16.87 -27.30 -34.06
N MET A 57 -17.31 -26.21 -34.68
CA MET A 57 -16.49 -25.06 -35.04
C MET A 57 -17.07 -23.78 -34.43
N VAL A 58 -16.19 -22.82 -34.18
CA VAL A 58 -16.54 -21.48 -33.72
C VAL A 58 -16.10 -20.51 -34.79
N PHE A 59 -17.07 -19.79 -35.36
CA PHE A 59 -16.84 -18.78 -36.38
C PHE A 59 -16.83 -17.41 -35.72
N TYR A 60 -15.92 -16.54 -36.17
CA TYR A 60 -15.83 -15.20 -35.64
C TYR A 60 -15.53 -14.16 -36.72
N PHE A 61 -15.99 -12.94 -36.46
CA PHE A 61 -15.52 -11.72 -37.10
C PHE A 61 -14.81 -10.85 -36.08
N ALA A 62 -13.68 -10.27 -36.47
CA ALA A 62 -12.92 -9.35 -35.63
C ALA A 62 -12.54 -8.11 -36.43
N ALA A 63 -12.70 -6.94 -35.84
CA ALA A 63 -12.28 -5.69 -36.45
C ALA A 63 -11.65 -4.75 -35.41
N PRO A 64 -10.61 -3.99 -35.77
CA PRO A 64 -9.92 -3.11 -34.84
C PRO A 64 -10.84 -1.97 -34.40
N SER A 65 -10.86 -1.64 -33.11
CA SER A 65 -11.75 -0.58 -32.58
C SER A 65 -11.44 0.81 -33.14
N SER A 66 -10.26 1.02 -33.73
CA SER A 66 -9.92 2.26 -34.43
C SER A 66 -10.80 2.52 -35.65
N ALA A 67 -11.32 1.47 -36.30
CA ALA A 67 -12.26 1.58 -37.41
C ALA A 67 -13.64 2.09 -36.96
N PHE A 68 -13.96 1.99 -35.66
CA PHE A 68 -15.28 2.30 -35.09
C PHE A 68 -15.28 3.54 -34.19
N THR A 69 -14.29 4.43 -34.34
CA THR A 69 -14.12 5.62 -33.48
C THR A 69 -15.35 6.52 -33.41
N SER A 70 -16.14 6.58 -34.47
CA SER A 70 -17.38 7.37 -34.55
C SER A 70 -18.66 6.56 -34.32
N LEU A 71 -18.60 5.23 -34.28
CA LEU A 71 -19.77 4.35 -34.18
C LEU A 71 -19.49 3.17 -33.22
N PRO A 72 -19.63 3.36 -31.89
CA PRO A 72 -19.20 2.37 -30.90
C PRO A 72 -19.99 1.06 -30.91
N ALA A 73 -21.22 1.07 -31.43
CA ALA A 73 -22.07 -0.10 -31.61
C ALA A 73 -22.26 -0.38 -33.10
N PHE A 74 -21.24 -0.98 -33.72
CA PHE A 74 -21.29 -1.39 -35.11
C PHE A 74 -22.04 -2.70 -35.26
N SER A 75 -23.00 -2.74 -36.17
CA SER A 75 -23.74 -3.95 -36.54
C SER A 75 -23.43 -4.31 -37.98
N THR A 76 -23.17 -5.59 -38.25
CA THR A 76 -22.82 -6.06 -39.59
C THR A 76 -23.91 -7.00 -40.14
N PRO A 77 -24.44 -6.73 -41.34
CA PRO A 77 -25.36 -7.65 -42.03
C PRO A 77 -24.69 -8.99 -42.37
N LEU A 78 -23.36 -9.00 -42.53
CA LEU A 78 -22.59 -10.22 -42.83
C LEU A 78 -22.66 -11.27 -41.73
N ALA A 79 -23.23 -10.92 -40.57
CA ALA A 79 -23.63 -11.88 -39.54
C ALA A 79 -24.58 -12.97 -40.07
N ALA A 80 -25.29 -12.75 -41.18
CA ALA A 80 -26.07 -13.78 -41.88
C ALA A 80 -25.25 -15.01 -42.28
N ALA A 81 -23.93 -14.86 -42.47
CA ALA A 81 -23.03 -15.98 -42.74
C ALA A 81 -22.80 -16.90 -41.52
N LEU A 82 -23.12 -16.42 -40.31
CA LEU A 82 -22.89 -17.13 -39.07
C LEU A 82 -24.05 -18.08 -38.71
N PRO A 83 -23.73 -19.23 -38.09
CA PRO A 83 -24.73 -20.17 -37.63
C PRO A 83 -25.56 -19.57 -36.49
N GLY A 84 -26.88 -19.83 -36.52
CA GLY A 84 -27.85 -19.27 -35.57
C GLY A 84 -28.50 -17.96 -36.02
N HIS A 85 -28.03 -17.35 -37.11
CA HIS A 85 -28.69 -16.18 -37.70
C HIS A 85 -29.99 -16.57 -38.43
N PRO A 86 -31.09 -15.81 -38.33
CA PRO A 86 -32.35 -16.15 -39.01
C PRO A 86 -32.22 -16.22 -40.54
N GLN A 87 -31.37 -15.37 -41.11
CA GLN A 87 -31.02 -15.37 -42.54
C GLN A 87 -29.92 -16.38 -42.93
N HIS A 88 -29.46 -17.23 -42.01
CA HIS A 88 -28.44 -18.22 -42.33
C HIS A 88 -28.98 -19.28 -43.29
N ARG A 89 -28.38 -19.42 -44.48
CA ARG A 89 -28.78 -20.37 -45.52
C ARG A 89 -27.78 -21.50 -45.74
N GLY A 90 -26.81 -21.65 -44.84
CA GLY A 90 -25.77 -22.67 -44.91
C GLY A 90 -24.51 -22.18 -45.61
N ASP A 91 -23.84 -23.09 -46.31
CA ASP A 91 -22.54 -22.85 -46.93
C ASP A 91 -22.70 -22.13 -48.28
N GLY A 92 -21.82 -21.17 -48.54
CA GLY A 92 -21.94 -20.29 -49.70
C GLY A 92 -21.25 -18.95 -49.51
N ILE A 93 -21.53 -18.03 -50.43
CA ILE A 93 -20.97 -16.68 -50.46
C ILE A 93 -22.06 -15.71 -50.04
N TYR A 94 -21.87 -15.05 -48.91
CA TYR A 94 -22.75 -13.99 -48.42
C TYR A 94 -22.22 -12.66 -48.91
N PHE A 95 -22.96 -11.99 -49.79
CA PHE A 95 -22.49 -10.80 -50.51
C PHE A 95 -23.24 -9.54 -50.06
N LEU A 96 -22.46 -8.53 -49.69
CA LEU A 96 -22.94 -7.20 -49.33
C LEU A 96 -22.37 -6.18 -50.33
N PRO A 97 -23.18 -5.70 -51.30
CA PRO A 97 -22.76 -4.66 -52.22
C PRO A 97 -22.80 -3.28 -51.55
N ASP A 98 -21.76 -2.48 -51.76
CA ASP A 98 -21.76 -1.03 -51.49
C ASP A 98 -21.02 -0.28 -52.63
N VAL A 99 -21.18 1.04 -52.67
CA VAL A 99 -20.72 1.92 -53.76
C VAL A 99 -19.21 2.01 -53.85
N SER A 100 -18.51 2.07 -52.71
CA SER A 100 -17.04 2.20 -52.64
C SER A 100 -16.32 0.86 -52.47
N LEU A 101 -16.89 -0.04 -51.66
CA LEU A 101 -16.29 -1.32 -51.31
C LEU A 101 -17.36 -2.40 -51.31
N SER A 102 -17.15 -3.49 -52.04
CA SER A 102 -18.02 -4.67 -51.98
C SER A 102 -17.38 -5.72 -51.09
N VAL A 103 -18.20 -6.35 -50.23
CA VAL A 103 -17.72 -7.30 -49.23
C VAL A 103 -18.44 -8.62 -49.38
N ALA A 104 -17.67 -9.70 -49.41
CA ALA A 104 -18.16 -11.06 -49.45
C ALA A 104 -17.61 -11.87 -48.27
N VAL A 105 -18.45 -12.71 -47.69
CA VAL A 105 -18.03 -13.74 -46.76
C VAL A 105 -18.23 -15.10 -47.41
N GLU A 106 -17.13 -15.79 -47.63
CA GLU A 106 -17.11 -17.17 -48.07
C GLU A 106 -17.17 -18.06 -46.83
N LYS A 107 -18.28 -18.80 -46.66
CA LYS A 107 -18.48 -19.70 -45.54
C LYS A 107 -18.58 -21.15 -46.03
N THR A 108 -17.69 -21.98 -45.52
CA THR A 108 -17.65 -23.43 -45.70
C THR A 108 -17.86 -24.10 -44.32
N ARG A 109 -17.97 -25.43 -44.26
CA ARG A 109 -18.12 -26.17 -43.00
C ARG A 109 -17.02 -25.92 -41.97
N ASP A 110 -15.79 -25.71 -42.41
CA ASP A 110 -14.58 -25.71 -41.58
C ASP A 110 -13.85 -24.36 -41.55
N HIS A 111 -14.12 -23.48 -42.52
CA HIS A 111 -13.49 -22.17 -42.59
C HIS A 111 -14.48 -21.09 -43.03
N ILE A 112 -14.17 -19.87 -42.60
CA ILE A 112 -14.85 -18.66 -43.03
C ILE A 112 -13.77 -17.65 -43.44
N ARG A 113 -13.99 -16.98 -44.56
CA ARG A 113 -13.08 -15.95 -45.07
C ARG A 113 -13.87 -14.72 -45.46
N LEU A 114 -13.33 -13.56 -45.10
CA LEU A 114 -13.82 -12.27 -45.55
C LEU A 114 -12.97 -11.77 -46.72
N ILE A 115 -13.65 -11.26 -47.74
CA ILE A 115 -13.04 -10.68 -48.93
C ILE A 115 -13.70 -9.32 -49.11
N ALA A 116 -12.92 -8.25 -49.07
CA ALA A 116 -13.38 -6.89 -49.31
C ALA A 116 -12.55 -6.30 -50.45
N ASN A 117 -13.21 -5.82 -51.50
CA ASN A 117 -12.53 -5.21 -52.65
C ASN A 117 -13.46 -4.25 -53.40
N THR A 118 -12.93 -3.53 -54.39
CA THR A 118 -13.74 -2.67 -55.26
C THR A 118 -14.84 -3.47 -55.97
N PRO A 119 -16.02 -2.88 -56.22
CA PRO A 119 -17.16 -3.58 -56.85
C PRO A 119 -16.81 -4.28 -58.18
N GLU A 120 -15.95 -3.68 -58.99
CA GLU A 120 -15.50 -4.21 -60.28
C GLU A 120 -14.77 -5.56 -60.11
N VAL A 121 -13.75 -5.58 -59.25
CA VAL A 121 -12.99 -6.80 -58.94
C VAL A 121 -13.86 -7.86 -58.26
N MET A 122 -14.81 -7.43 -57.43
CA MET A 122 -15.74 -8.36 -56.79
C MET A 122 -16.71 -9.00 -57.79
N ALA A 123 -17.18 -8.26 -58.79
CA ALA A 123 -18.02 -8.80 -59.85
C ALA A 123 -17.27 -9.86 -60.68
N ASP A 124 -16.02 -9.59 -61.05
CA ASP A 124 -15.17 -10.55 -61.75
C ASP A 124 -14.88 -11.79 -60.90
N TRP A 125 -14.60 -11.61 -59.60
CA TRP A 125 -14.39 -12.72 -58.67
C TRP A 125 -15.65 -13.58 -58.51
N LEU A 126 -16.83 -12.95 -58.37
CA LEU A 126 -18.11 -13.66 -58.28
C LEU A 126 -18.41 -14.45 -59.56
N ALA A 127 -18.14 -13.88 -60.73
CA ALA A 127 -18.29 -14.57 -62.01
C ALA A 127 -17.39 -15.82 -62.14
N GLY A 128 -16.23 -15.80 -61.47
CA GLY A 128 -15.34 -16.96 -61.37
C GLY A 128 -15.83 -18.07 -60.43
N GLN A 129 -16.83 -17.82 -59.59
CA GLN A 129 -17.31 -18.74 -58.54
C GLN A 129 -18.63 -19.46 -58.89
N ASN A 130 -18.96 -19.60 -60.18
CA ASN A 130 -20.24 -20.08 -60.71
C ASN A 130 -20.85 -21.36 -60.09
N GLU A 131 -20.08 -22.17 -59.35
CA GLU A 131 -20.57 -23.39 -58.69
C GLU A 131 -21.09 -23.15 -57.26
N ARG A 132 -20.85 -21.98 -56.67
CA ARG A 132 -21.20 -21.67 -55.27
C ARG A 132 -22.47 -20.85 -55.18
N ALA A 133 -23.31 -21.17 -54.19
CA ALA A 133 -24.51 -20.40 -53.90
C ALA A 133 -24.13 -19.00 -53.39
N VAL A 134 -24.64 -17.97 -54.04
CA VAL A 134 -24.47 -16.56 -53.63
C VAL A 134 -25.76 -16.09 -52.96
N TYR A 135 -25.63 -15.62 -51.73
CA TYR A 135 -26.73 -15.08 -50.93
C TYR A 135 -26.55 -13.57 -50.78
N PRO A 136 -27.41 -12.75 -51.41
CA PRO A 136 -27.40 -11.32 -51.16
C PRO A 136 -27.84 -11.06 -49.72
N VAL A 137 -27.07 -10.25 -49.02
CA VAL A 137 -27.32 -9.88 -47.62
C VAL A 137 -27.99 -8.51 -47.59
N GLU A 138 -29.10 -8.41 -46.85
CA GLU A 138 -29.82 -7.15 -46.64
C GLU A 138 -29.53 -6.59 -45.23
N ASP A 139 -29.54 -5.26 -45.09
CA ASP A 139 -29.25 -4.53 -43.84
C ASP A 139 -30.38 -4.61 -42.79
N ASN A 140 -31.32 -5.54 -42.96
CA ASN A 140 -32.52 -5.70 -42.15
C ASN A 140 -32.22 -6.31 -40.77
N GLU A 141 -31.31 -7.28 -40.69
CA GLU A 141 -31.06 -8.06 -39.48
C GLU A 141 -29.57 -8.09 -39.09
N ALA A 142 -28.90 -6.94 -39.07
CA ALA A 142 -27.49 -6.89 -38.69
C ALA A 142 -27.26 -7.25 -37.20
N TRP A 143 -26.30 -8.13 -36.90
CA TRP A 143 -25.88 -8.38 -35.52
C TRP A 143 -24.80 -7.39 -35.09
N ALA A 144 -24.94 -6.89 -33.85
CA ALA A 144 -23.97 -5.99 -33.25
C ALA A 144 -22.65 -6.72 -32.93
N MET A 145 -21.53 -6.14 -33.32
CA MET A 145 -20.21 -6.57 -32.85
C MET A 145 -19.99 -6.01 -31.43
N GLU A 146 -19.58 -6.88 -30.51
CA GLU A 146 -19.36 -6.51 -29.13
C GLU A 146 -17.92 -6.00 -28.93
N ALA A 147 -17.80 -4.83 -28.30
CA ALA A 147 -16.51 -4.35 -27.85
C ALA A 147 -16.05 -5.19 -26.65
N ILE A 148 -14.87 -5.81 -26.74
CA ILE A 148 -14.29 -6.65 -25.69
C ILE A 148 -13.92 -5.93 -24.37
N PRO A 149 -13.91 -4.58 -24.21
CA PRO A 149 -13.61 -3.97 -22.90
C PRO A 149 -14.52 -4.44 -21.74
N ALA A 150 -15.67 -5.06 -22.03
CA ALA A 150 -16.53 -5.68 -21.02
C ALA A 150 -16.16 -7.14 -20.65
N ALA A 151 -15.71 -7.96 -21.61
CA ALA A 151 -15.33 -9.36 -21.35
C ALA A 151 -14.02 -9.45 -20.53
N TYR A 152 -13.10 -8.51 -20.72
CA TYR A 152 -11.83 -8.47 -19.98
C TYR A 152 -11.93 -8.08 -18.50
N ARG A 153 -13.01 -7.41 -18.06
CA ARG A 153 -13.24 -7.22 -16.62
C ARG A 153 -13.32 -8.57 -15.90
N ARG A 154 -13.93 -9.60 -16.51
CA ARG A 154 -14.07 -10.93 -15.90
C ARG A 154 -12.76 -11.72 -15.84
N ILE A 155 -11.87 -11.56 -16.82
CA ILE A 155 -10.54 -12.21 -16.81
C ILE A 155 -9.62 -11.54 -15.78
N ALA A 156 -9.66 -10.20 -15.68
CA ALA A 156 -8.97 -9.46 -14.63
C ALA A 156 -9.49 -9.85 -13.24
N ASP A 157 -10.80 -10.05 -13.07
CA ASP A 157 -11.41 -10.50 -11.82
C ASP A 157 -10.98 -11.93 -11.44
N GLY A 158 -10.75 -12.83 -12.42
CA GLY A 158 -10.27 -14.19 -12.18
C GLY A 158 -8.83 -14.26 -11.62
N ILE A 159 -7.94 -13.39 -12.12
CA ILE A 159 -6.58 -13.23 -11.58
C ILE A 159 -6.62 -12.52 -10.22
N SER A 160 -7.55 -11.57 -10.05
CA SER A 160 -7.78 -10.84 -8.80
C SER A 160 -8.28 -11.77 -7.68
N LEU A 161 -9.18 -12.72 -7.98
CA LEU A 161 -9.68 -13.71 -7.03
C LEU A 161 -8.58 -14.63 -6.51
N SER A 162 -7.68 -15.10 -7.38
CA SER A 162 -6.55 -15.95 -6.96
C SER A 162 -5.54 -15.15 -6.14
N THR A 163 -5.22 -13.92 -6.56
CA THR A 163 -4.30 -13.03 -5.83
C THR A 163 -4.85 -12.65 -4.44
N SER A 164 -6.17 -12.45 -4.33
CA SER A 164 -6.82 -12.14 -3.05
C SER A 164 -6.66 -13.30 -2.04
N ARG A 165 -6.79 -14.55 -2.48
CA ARG A 165 -6.63 -15.72 -1.60
C ARG A 165 -5.21 -15.86 -1.07
N TYR A 166 -4.20 -15.65 -1.91
CA TYR A 166 -2.80 -15.67 -1.46
C TYR A 166 -2.48 -14.52 -0.51
N SER A 167 -3.03 -13.32 -0.74
CA SER A 167 -2.80 -12.18 0.15
C SER A 167 -3.34 -12.40 1.57
N VAL A 168 -4.50 -13.06 1.71
CA VAL A 168 -5.09 -13.39 3.02
C VAL A 168 -4.24 -14.42 3.76
N VAL A 169 -3.71 -15.42 3.06
CA VAL A 169 -2.85 -16.44 3.67
C VAL A 169 -1.53 -15.82 4.14
N VAL A 170 -0.91 -14.97 3.34
CA VAL A 170 0.34 -14.27 3.72
C VAL A 170 0.11 -13.35 4.91
N ALA A 171 -1.00 -12.60 4.93
CA ALA A 171 -1.36 -11.75 6.06
C ALA A 171 -1.62 -12.55 7.35
N ALA A 172 -2.28 -13.70 7.25
CA ALA A 172 -2.52 -14.58 8.39
C ALA A 172 -1.22 -15.17 8.95
N ILE A 173 -0.29 -15.59 8.08
CA ILE A 173 1.04 -16.07 8.50
C ILE A 173 1.82 -14.94 9.17
N ALA A 174 1.82 -13.73 8.60
CA ALA A 174 2.50 -12.58 9.19
C ALA A 174 1.94 -12.23 10.57
N LEU A 175 0.61 -12.29 10.74
CA LEU A 175 -0.05 -12.07 12.03
C LEU A 175 0.38 -13.13 13.06
N LEU A 176 0.42 -14.41 12.67
CA LEU A 176 0.86 -15.50 13.56
C LEU A 176 2.32 -15.34 13.99
N VAL A 177 3.20 -14.96 13.07
CA VAL A 177 4.61 -14.68 13.39
C VAL A 177 4.72 -13.50 14.35
N TYR A 178 3.95 -12.42 14.12
CA TYR A 178 3.94 -11.26 15.01
C TYR A 178 3.46 -11.60 16.43
N VAL A 179 2.34 -12.35 16.55
CA VAL A 179 1.80 -12.79 17.85
C VAL A 179 2.80 -13.71 18.55
N GLY A 180 3.43 -14.64 17.83
CA GLY A 180 4.46 -15.52 18.39
C GLY A 180 5.66 -14.74 18.92
N ALA A 181 6.14 -13.74 18.17
CA ALA A 181 7.24 -12.88 18.59
C ALA A 181 6.87 -12.04 19.83
N ALA A 182 5.66 -11.47 19.86
CA ALA A 182 5.19 -10.67 20.99
C ALA A 182 5.10 -11.49 22.29
N ILE A 183 4.57 -12.72 22.21
CA ILE A 183 4.53 -13.65 23.35
C ILE A 183 5.94 -14.04 23.79
N GLY A 184 6.84 -14.36 22.84
CA GLY A 184 8.22 -14.72 23.13
C GLY A 184 8.97 -13.61 23.87
N ILE A 185 8.86 -12.36 23.41
CA ILE A 185 9.45 -11.18 24.06
C ILE A 185 8.86 -10.98 25.47
N SER A 186 7.55 -11.15 25.63
CA SER A 186 6.89 -11.02 26.94
C SER A 186 7.37 -12.08 27.94
N VAL A 187 7.59 -13.33 27.51
CA VAL A 187 8.09 -14.40 28.39
C VAL A 187 9.55 -14.18 28.74
N LEU A 188 10.38 -13.73 27.78
CA LEU A 188 11.76 -13.34 28.02
C LEU A 188 11.86 -12.18 29.02
N ASN A 189 11.07 -11.14 28.85
CA ASN A 189 11.03 -10.00 29.77
C ASN A 189 10.52 -10.42 31.15
N ALA A 190 9.47 -11.24 31.24
CA ALA A 190 8.99 -11.75 32.53
C ALA A 190 10.04 -12.63 33.23
N SER A 191 10.88 -13.35 32.46
CA SER A 191 11.98 -14.15 33.00
C SER A 191 13.16 -13.28 33.43
N ALA A 192 13.46 -12.22 32.68
CA ALA A 192 14.45 -11.20 33.04
C ALA A 192 14.04 -10.43 34.31
N ASP A 193 12.76 -10.10 34.45
CA ASP A 193 12.22 -9.44 35.65
C ASP A 193 12.27 -10.36 36.87
N LYS A 194 11.97 -11.64 36.72
CA LYS A 194 12.14 -12.63 37.80
C LYS A 194 13.59 -12.76 38.23
N SER A 195 14.53 -12.78 37.28
CA SER A 195 15.98 -12.77 37.55
C SER A 195 16.42 -11.48 38.27
N SER A 196 15.97 -10.32 37.77
CA SER A 196 16.26 -9.01 38.37
C SER A 196 15.72 -8.88 39.79
N GLN A 197 14.49 -9.35 40.04
CA GLN A 197 13.93 -9.40 41.39
C GLN A 197 14.68 -10.38 42.31
N ALA A 198 15.14 -11.52 41.80
CA ALA A 198 15.98 -12.44 42.56
C ALA A 198 17.34 -11.80 42.93
N HIS A 199 17.97 -11.09 41.99
CA HIS A 199 19.18 -10.32 42.24
C HIS A 199 18.95 -9.16 43.23
N MET A 200 17.87 -8.41 43.10
CA MET A 200 17.48 -7.36 44.05
C MET A 200 17.25 -7.92 45.47
N LYS A 201 16.59 -9.08 45.59
CA LYS A 201 16.42 -9.76 46.90
C LYS A 201 17.75 -10.25 47.46
N ALA A 202 18.65 -10.78 46.63
CA ALA A 202 19.97 -11.21 47.05
C ALA A 202 20.83 -10.02 47.52
N ILE A 203 20.79 -8.90 46.79
CA ILE A 203 21.46 -7.65 47.18
C ILE A 203 20.85 -7.10 48.47
N ASN A 204 19.52 -7.03 48.58
CA ASN A 204 18.88 -6.52 49.79
C ASN A 204 19.19 -7.40 51.00
N ASN A 205 19.19 -8.73 50.84
CA ASN A 205 19.61 -9.67 51.88
C ASN A 205 21.10 -9.52 52.25
N ALA A 206 21.97 -9.24 51.28
CA ALA A 206 23.38 -8.95 51.53
C ALA A 206 23.57 -7.60 52.24
N VAL A 207 22.83 -6.57 51.85
CA VAL A 207 22.83 -5.24 52.48
C VAL A 207 22.31 -5.31 53.92
N THR A 208 21.23 -6.06 54.19
CA THR A 208 20.75 -6.29 55.56
C THR A 208 21.73 -7.12 56.40
N ARG A 209 22.60 -7.93 55.78
CA ARG A 209 23.70 -8.61 56.48
C ARG A 209 24.91 -7.69 56.71
N ILE A 210 24.96 -6.52 56.08
CA ILE A 210 26.03 -5.51 56.20
C ILE A 210 25.65 -4.41 57.22
N ASP A 211 24.53 -4.51 57.93
CA ASP A 211 24.15 -3.60 59.04
C ASP A 211 25.03 -3.74 60.32
N PHE A 212 26.23 -4.32 60.18
CA PHE A 212 27.23 -4.42 61.23
C PHE A 212 28.65 -4.09 60.75
N VAL A 213 28.88 -3.02 59.97
CA VAL A 213 30.26 -2.57 59.69
C VAL A 213 30.43 -1.05 59.61
N SER A 214 31.06 -0.53 60.67
CA SER A 214 31.88 0.69 60.76
C SER A 214 31.19 2.06 60.51
N PRO A 215 31.18 2.98 61.50
CA PRO A 215 30.68 4.35 61.33
C PRO A 215 31.39 5.15 60.23
N LEU A 216 32.53 4.67 59.72
CA LEU A 216 33.28 5.30 58.63
C LEU A 216 32.58 5.12 57.26
N SER A 217 31.85 4.02 57.06
CA SER A 217 31.12 3.76 55.80
C SER A 217 29.90 4.69 55.65
N GLN A 218 29.19 4.93 56.75
CA GLN A 218 28.08 5.89 56.81
C GLN A 218 28.56 7.32 56.55
N GLN A 219 29.73 7.69 57.08
CA GLN A 219 30.35 8.99 56.82
C GLN A 219 30.71 9.18 55.34
N LEU A 220 31.26 8.14 54.69
CA LEU A 220 31.61 8.20 53.28
C LEU A 220 30.37 8.28 52.38
N ALA A 221 29.34 7.48 52.66
CA ALA A 221 28.08 7.50 51.91
C ALA A 221 27.38 8.86 52.02
N ARG A 222 27.45 9.50 53.18
CA ARG A 222 26.90 10.84 53.41
C ARG A 222 27.67 11.91 52.65
N MET A 223 29.00 11.87 52.67
CA MET A 223 29.84 12.77 51.88
C MET A 223 29.53 12.63 50.37
N GLN A 224 29.42 11.39 49.87
CA GLN A 224 29.07 11.15 48.47
C GLN A 224 27.71 11.74 48.09
N LYS A 225 26.71 11.62 48.98
CA LYS A 225 25.37 12.18 48.77
C LYS A 225 25.39 13.72 48.73
N VAL A 226 26.09 14.37 49.66
CA VAL A 226 26.24 15.84 49.69
C VAL A 226 26.95 16.33 48.43
N SER A 227 28.07 15.69 48.05
CA SER A 227 28.80 16.03 46.83
C SER A 227 27.95 15.88 45.56
N ALA A 228 27.17 14.80 45.44
CA ALA A 228 26.32 14.58 44.28
C ALA A 228 25.22 15.65 44.16
N LEU A 229 24.64 16.09 45.29
CA LEU A 229 23.63 17.15 45.31
C LEU A 229 24.22 18.51 44.91
N VAL A 230 25.39 18.85 45.45
CA VAL A 230 26.08 20.13 45.18
C VAL A 230 26.51 20.24 43.72
N VAL A 231 27.13 19.19 43.19
CA VAL A 231 27.54 19.15 41.77
C VAL A 231 26.33 19.21 40.84
N ARG A 232 25.24 18.48 41.17
CA ARG A 232 24.01 18.52 40.38
C ARG A 232 23.36 19.91 40.38
N ALA A 233 23.49 20.64 41.47
CA ALA A 233 23.00 22.01 41.59
C ALA A 233 23.95 23.06 40.97
N GLY A 234 25.08 22.63 40.38
CA GLY A 234 26.06 23.53 39.76
C GLY A 234 26.91 24.30 40.78
N GLY A 235 26.96 23.83 42.02
CA GLY A 235 27.80 24.38 43.09
C GLY A 235 29.11 23.60 43.28
N TRP A 236 29.90 24.04 44.26
CA TRP A 236 31.11 23.34 44.71
C TRP A 236 31.22 23.35 46.24
N ILE A 237 32.06 22.47 46.77
CA ILE A 237 32.33 22.35 48.20
C ILE A 237 33.56 23.20 48.51
N ASP A 238 33.43 24.16 49.42
CA ASP A 238 34.52 25.02 49.89
C ASP A 238 35.27 24.35 51.05
N GLU A 239 34.52 23.86 52.04
CA GLU A 239 35.08 23.18 53.21
C GLU A 239 34.18 22.02 53.63
N TYR A 240 34.77 20.87 53.97
CA TYR A 240 34.05 19.72 54.52
C TYR A 240 34.88 19.06 55.63
N LYS A 241 34.37 19.07 56.86
CA LYS A 241 35.02 18.53 58.05
C LYS A 241 34.05 17.63 58.82
N VAL A 242 34.48 16.42 59.12
CA VAL A 242 33.75 15.48 59.97
C VAL A 242 34.60 15.17 61.19
N ARG A 243 34.07 15.39 62.39
CA ARG A 243 34.76 15.09 63.65
C ARG A 243 33.77 14.49 64.64
N ASN A 244 34.03 13.26 65.12
CA ASN A 244 33.23 12.58 66.14
C ASN A 244 31.71 12.54 65.84
N GLY A 245 31.33 12.37 64.57
CA GLY A 245 29.92 12.34 64.14
C GLY A 245 29.29 13.71 63.92
N ASP A 246 29.96 14.80 64.28
CA ASP A 246 29.58 16.15 63.90
C ASP A 246 30.14 16.49 62.51
N GLU A 247 29.22 16.75 61.60
CA GLU A 247 29.51 17.17 60.22
C GLU A 247 29.41 18.69 60.12
N LYS A 248 30.44 19.29 59.54
CA LYS A 248 30.52 20.71 59.24
C LYS A 248 30.94 20.90 57.80
N PHE A 249 30.16 21.65 57.04
CA PHE A 249 30.52 21.96 55.66
C PHE A 249 30.13 23.37 55.27
N VAL A 250 30.81 23.87 54.25
CA VAL A 250 30.54 25.14 53.57
C VAL A 250 30.49 24.84 52.08
N LEU A 251 29.39 25.22 51.45
CA LEU A 251 29.08 24.97 50.05
C LEU A 251 28.83 26.31 49.37
N MET A 252 29.30 26.43 48.14
CA MET A 252 29.01 27.55 47.27
C MET A 252 28.06 27.06 46.19
N MET A 253 26.91 27.72 46.09
CA MET A 253 25.79 27.25 45.27
C MET A 253 25.21 28.44 44.49
N PRO A 254 24.77 28.26 43.24
CA PRO A 254 24.08 29.31 42.49
C PRO A 254 22.83 29.86 43.19
N ALA A 255 22.58 31.16 43.06
CA ALA A 255 21.45 31.85 43.71
C ALA A 255 20.06 31.37 43.24
N TRP A 256 19.98 30.69 42.08
CA TRP A 256 18.72 30.15 41.55
C TRP A 256 18.25 28.87 42.25
N ILE A 257 19.04 28.30 43.18
CA ILE A 257 18.70 27.06 43.87
C ILE A 257 17.52 27.26 44.82
N THR A 258 16.54 26.36 44.72
CA THR A 258 15.32 26.42 45.54
C THR A 258 15.59 25.99 46.99
N ARG A 259 14.72 26.43 47.90
CA ARG A 259 14.77 26.07 49.32
C ARG A 259 14.80 24.56 49.56
N ASP A 260 14.11 23.79 48.71
CA ASP A 260 14.05 22.33 48.81
C ASP A 260 15.42 21.66 48.69
N TYR A 261 16.31 22.21 47.86
CA TYR A 261 17.69 21.73 47.73
C TYR A 261 18.52 22.01 48.99
N VAL A 262 18.30 23.17 49.62
CA VAL A 262 18.97 23.53 50.87
C VAL A 262 18.47 22.64 52.01
N GLU A 263 17.18 22.35 52.06
CA GLU A 263 16.59 21.44 53.05
C GLU A 263 17.03 19.98 52.85
N ALA A 264 17.25 19.55 51.60
CA ALA A 264 17.75 18.22 51.28
C ALA A 264 19.19 17.94 51.77
N LEU A 265 19.97 18.99 52.05
CA LEU A 265 21.33 18.88 52.63
C LEU A 265 21.30 18.49 54.12
N GLY A 266 20.16 18.68 54.79
CA GLY A 266 19.92 18.20 56.15
C GLY A 266 19.47 19.29 57.13
N PRO A 267 19.19 18.91 58.38
CA PRO A 267 18.76 19.84 59.41
C PRO A 267 19.92 20.77 59.84
N ARG A 268 19.60 22.03 60.18
CA ARG A 268 20.55 23.07 60.65
C ARG A 268 21.50 23.63 59.57
N VAL A 269 21.10 23.55 58.31
CA VAL A 269 21.77 24.24 57.21
C VAL A 269 21.29 25.69 57.15
N ILE A 270 22.21 26.64 57.12
CA ILE A 270 21.94 28.08 56.99
C ILE A 270 22.50 28.52 55.63
N ALA A 271 21.65 29.19 54.84
CA ALA A 271 22.05 29.82 53.59
C ALA A 271 22.15 31.34 53.81
N ASP A 272 23.27 31.93 53.42
CA ASP A 272 23.49 33.38 53.38
C ASP A 272 23.82 33.81 51.95
N GLN A 273 23.29 34.96 51.55
CA GLN A 273 23.61 35.55 50.26
C GLN A 273 24.93 36.30 50.41
N THR A 274 26.00 35.71 49.87
CA THR A 274 27.27 36.43 49.75
C THR A 274 27.06 37.63 48.83
N GLY A 275 27.71 38.77 49.08
CA GLY A 275 27.54 40.02 48.32
C GLY A 275 27.88 39.98 46.81
N ASP A 276 28.11 38.78 46.25
CA ASP A 276 28.14 38.53 44.81
C ASP A 276 26.76 38.03 44.36
N ASP A 277 26.08 38.82 43.51
CA ASP A 277 24.66 38.73 43.13
C ASP A 277 24.18 37.37 42.55
N ASN A 278 25.05 36.37 42.41
CA ASN A 278 24.72 35.10 41.78
C ASN A 278 25.09 33.84 42.59
N LEU A 279 25.62 33.99 43.81
CA LEU A 279 26.05 32.85 44.65
C LEU A 279 25.52 32.93 46.09
N ILE A 280 24.95 31.83 46.56
CA ILE A 280 24.59 31.60 47.96
C ILE A 280 25.66 30.74 48.63
N ARG A 281 26.03 31.11 49.86
CA ARG A 281 26.91 30.33 50.71
C ARG A 281 26.05 29.55 51.69
N VAL A 282 26.20 28.23 51.68
CA VAL A 282 25.39 27.33 52.48
C VAL A 282 26.28 26.58 53.45
N ALA A 283 26.05 26.78 54.75
CA ALA A 283 26.86 26.19 55.79
C ALA A 283 26.04 25.37 56.79
N GLN A 284 26.64 24.28 57.27
CA GLN A 284 26.12 23.49 58.38
C GLN A 284 27.13 23.48 59.52
N GLY A 285 26.71 23.89 60.73
CA GLY A 285 27.53 23.81 61.94
C GLY A 285 28.76 24.74 62.00
N MET A 286 28.90 25.66 61.05
CA MET A 286 29.91 26.73 61.01
C MET A 286 29.22 28.10 60.96
N ALA A 287 29.77 29.07 61.69
CA ALA A 287 29.35 30.46 61.53
C ALA A 287 29.82 30.95 60.16
N LEU A 288 28.92 31.52 59.37
CA LEU A 288 29.26 32.17 58.11
C LEU A 288 30.06 33.43 58.48
N SER A 289 31.37 33.40 58.25
CA SER A 289 32.23 34.57 58.50
C SER A 289 31.87 35.66 57.49
N GLY A 290 30.98 36.57 57.92
CA GLY A 290 30.62 37.77 57.18
C GLY A 290 29.11 38.04 57.12
N THR A 291 28.46 38.31 58.26
CA THR A 291 27.60 39.50 58.45
C THR A 291 26.95 39.55 59.84
N LEU A 292 26.71 40.79 60.27
CA LEU A 292 25.87 41.26 61.37
C LEU A 292 24.47 40.59 61.42
N PRO A 293 23.72 40.70 62.54
CA PRO A 293 22.76 39.69 62.97
C PRO A 293 21.43 39.68 62.19
N ALA A 294 20.92 38.45 62.04
CA ALA A 294 19.52 37.99 61.97
C ALA A 294 18.64 38.43 60.76
N PRO A 295 17.78 37.51 60.29
CA PRO A 295 17.24 37.53 58.92
C PRO A 295 16.04 38.48 58.79
N ARG A 296 16.04 39.32 57.76
CA ARG A 296 14.79 39.82 57.18
C ARG A 296 14.29 38.77 56.20
N GLY A 297 13.08 38.26 56.45
CA GLY A 297 12.45 37.21 55.68
C GLY A 297 12.53 37.45 54.18
N LEU A 298 13.00 36.43 53.45
CA LEU A 298 12.91 36.34 52.01
C LEU A 298 11.43 36.47 51.61
N LYS A 299 11.06 37.64 51.07
CA LYS A 299 9.74 37.84 50.46
C LYS A 299 9.74 37.15 49.10
N ASN A 300 8.77 36.25 48.90
CA ASN A 300 8.45 35.68 47.59
C ASN A 300 8.18 36.82 46.59
N GLN A 301 9.09 37.07 45.65
CA GLN A 301 8.75 37.75 44.41
C GLN A 301 8.35 36.68 43.39
N ALA A 302 7.07 36.66 43.04
CA ALA A 302 6.57 35.87 41.93
C ALA A 302 7.10 36.49 40.62
N VAL A 303 7.96 35.75 39.92
CA VAL A 303 8.40 36.11 38.57
C VAL A 303 7.25 35.81 37.60
N ALA A 304 6.77 36.86 36.93
CA ALA A 304 5.74 36.79 35.91
C ALA A 304 6.24 35.98 34.70
N ALA A 305 5.37 35.12 34.16
CA ALA A 305 5.64 34.37 32.93
C ALA A 305 5.70 35.33 31.71
N PRO A 306 6.68 35.15 30.80
CA PRO A 306 6.75 35.94 29.57
C PRO A 306 5.64 35.52 28.61
N ARG A 307 4.97 36.53 28.01
CA ARG A 307 4.16 36.39 26.80
C ARG A 307 5.06 36.46 25.57
#